data_AF-A0A1S4CRR9-F1
#
_entry.id   AF-A0A1S4CRR9-F1
#
_cell.length_a   1.000
_cell.length_b   1.000
_cell.length_c   1.000
_cell.angle_alpha   90.00
_cell.angle_beta   90.00
_cell.angle_gamma   90.00
#
_symmetry.space_group_name_H-M   'P 1'
#
loop_
_entity.id
_entity.type
_entity.pdbx_description
1 polymer ?
#
loop_
_entity_poly.entity_id
_entity_poly.type
_entity_poly.pdbx_seq_one_letter_code
_entity_poly.pdbx_strand_id
1 'polypeptide(L)'
;MVTIWILNSLETEIRESVMYTESAQKLWKEIEQRYEKSNGTKLFQIRKGLASISQGSSNIASYFNRIKKLWDELAYSISYLECNFGCKEAFQKLEDEQKMHQFLMGLNEAYSGV
;
A
#
# COMPACT_ATOMS: atom_id res chain seq x y z
N MET A 1 -29.05 -4.87 -20.00
CA MET A 1 -28.75 -3.68 -19.18
C MET A 1 -27.48 -3.95 -18.37
N VAL A 2 -26.48 -3.08 -18.46
CA VAL A 2 -25.16 -3.25 -17.81
C VAL A 2 -25.24 -3.21 -16.28
N THR A 3 -26.18 -2.44 -15.71
CA THR A 3 -26.43 -2.35 -14.26
C THR A 3 -26.69 -3.72 -13.61
N ILE A 4 -27.52 -4.56 -14.25
CA ILE A 4 -27.89 -5.88 -13.72
C ILE A 4 -26.68 -6.83 -13.71
N TRP A 5 -25.77 -6.70 -14.68
CA TRP A 5 -24.55 -7.51 -14.73
C TRP A 5 -23.58 -7.13 -13.62
N ILE A 6 -23.43 -5.82 -13.35
CA ILE A 6 -22.58 -5.36 -12.24
C ILE A 6 -23.19 -5.79 -10.91
N LEU A 7 -24.49 -5.58 -10.68
CA LEU A 7 -25.19 -5.96 -9.45
C LEU A 7 -25.13 -7.47 -9.16
N ASN A 8 -25.17 -8.32 -10.19
CA ASN A 8 -25.04 -9.77 -10.02
C ASN A 8 -23.59 -10.24 -9.83
N SER A 9 -22.61 -9.40 -10.13
CA SER A 9 -21.18 -9.69 -9.89
C SER A 9 -20.70 -9.24 -8.51
N LEU A 10 -21.56 -8.54 -7.75
CA LEU A 10 -21.25 -8.04 -6.41
C LEU A 10 -21.73 -9.01 -5.33
N GLU A 11 -20.98 -9.04 -4.23
CA GLU A 11 -21.40 -9.71 -3.00
C GLU A 11 -22.68 -9.06 -2.44
N THR A 12 -23.53 -9.84 -1.79
CA THR A 12 -24.89 -9.45 -1.38
C THR A 12 -24.91 -8.18 -0.53
N GLU A 13 -23.96 -8.02 0.39
CA GLU A 13 -23.84 -6.83 1.24
C GLU A 13 -23.52 -5.57 0.44
N ILE A 14 -22.64 -5.68 -0.56
CA ILE A 14 -22.25 -4.56 -1.43
C ILE A 14 -23.41 -4.21 -2.34
N ARG A 15 -24.06 -5.22 -2.90
CA ARG A 15 -25.22 -5.09 -3.80
C ARG A 15 -26.37 -4.33 -3.14
N GLU A 16 -26.72 -4.65 -1.89
CA GLU A 16 -27.80 -3.96 -1.15
C GLU A 16 -27.50 -2.47 -0.97
N SER A 17 -26.22 -2.11 -0.81
CA SER A 17 -25.79 -0.73 -0.63
C SER A 17 -25.85 0.14 -1.90
N VAL A 18 -25.91 -0.47 -3.09
CA VAL A 18 -25.92 0.21 -4.40
C VAL A 18 -27.12 -0.15 -5.28
N MET A 19 -28.09 -0.89 -4.72
CA MET A 19 -29.23 -1.46 -5.47
C MET A 19 -30.14 -0.38 -6.09
N TYR A 20 -30.18 0.81 -5.50
CA TYR A 20 -31.04 1.92 -5.90
C TYR A 20 -30.41 2.87 -6.93
N THR A 21 -29.22 2.55 -7.45
CA THR A 21 -28.50 3.44 -8.35
C THR A 21 -29.00 3.30 -9.80
N GLU A 22 -29.60 4.36 -10.35
CA GLU A 22 -30.33 4.37 -11.62
C GLU A 22 -29.45 4.20 -12.88
N SER A 23 -28.13 4.39 -12.77
CA SER A 23 -27.20 4.33 -13.90
C SER A 23 -26.00 3.46 -13.59
N ALA A 24 -25.59 2.63 -14.56
CA ALA A 24 -24.39 1.80 -14.46
C ALA A 24 -23.14 2.63 -14.22
N GLN A 25 -23.09 3.85 -14.77
CA GLN A 25 -21.97 4.76 -14.58
C GLN A 25 -21.91 5.29 -13.14
N LYS A 26 -23.06 5.63 -12.54
CA LYS A 26 -23.12 6.06 -11.14
C LYS A 26 -22.78 4.92 -10.20
N LEU A 27 -23.32 3.73 -10.47
CA LEU A 27 -23.03 2.50 -9.72
C LEU A 27 -21.54 2.18 -9.74
N TRP A 28 -20.91 2.23 -10.91
CA TRP A 28 -19.47 2.03 -11.05
C TRP A 28 -18.67 3.08 -10.30
N LYS A 29 -19.03 4.37 -10.40
CA LYS A 29 -18.35 5.44 -9.65
C LYS A 29 -18.51 5.32 -8.14
N GLU A 30 -19.64 4.85 -7.63
CA GLU A 30 -19.83 4.63 -6.18
C GLU A 30 -18.99 3.46 -5.68
N ILE A 31 -18.90 2.37 -6.45
CA ILE A 31 -18.02 1.24 -6.16
C ILE A 31 -16.56 1.70 -6.22
N GLU A 32 -16.18 2.41 -7.27
CA GLU A 32 -14.86 2.99 -7.44
C GLU A 32 -14.55 3.91 -6.25
N GLN A 33 -15.33 4.94 -5.96
CA GLN A 33 -15.05 5.86 -4.84
C GLN A 33 -15.01 5.16 -3.47
N ARG A 34 -15.82 4.13 -3.24
CA ARG A 34 -15.89 3.40 -1.97
C ARG A 34 -14.72 2.42 -1.81
N TYR A 35 -14.28 1.77 -2.88
CA TYR A 35 -13.24 0.73 -2.86
C TYR A 35 -11.91 1.17 -3.48
N GLU A 36 -11.81 2.30 -4.15
CA GLU A 36 -10.56 2.98 -4.53
C GLU A 36 -9.82 3.42 -3.25
N LYS A 37 -10.57 3.76 -2.20
CA LYS A 37 -10.04 3.89 -0.83
C LYS A 37 -9.42 2.62 -0.26
N SER A 38 -9.68 1.43 -0.83
CA SER A 38 -8.93 0.21 -0.49
C SER A 38 -7.44 0.40 -0.73
N ASN A 39 -7.04 1.16 -1.75
CA ASN A 39 -5.63 1.54 -1.93
C ASN A 39 -5.12 2.36 -0.76
N GLY A 40 -5.94 3.27 -0.22
CA GLY A 40 -5.63 4.05 1.00
C GLY A 40 -5.55 3.19 2.27
N THR A 41 -6.50 2.26 2.47
CA THR A 41 -6.48 1.31 3.60
C THR A 41 -5.29 0.36 3.51
N LYS A 42 -5.02 -0.20 2.33
CA LYS A 42 -3.86 -1.05 2.07
C LYS A 42 -2.55 -0.28 2.28
N LEU A 43 -2.46 0.94 1.76
CA LEU A 43 -1.32 1.84 1.99
C LEU A 43 -1.12 2.14 3.48
N PHE A 44 -2.21 2.39 4.22
CA PHE A 44 -2.15 2.58 5.66
C PHE A 44 -1.65 1.33 6.38
N GLN A 45 -2.12 0.13 6.02
CA GLN A 45 -1.65 -1.12 6.60
C GLN A 45 -0.17 -1.37 6.30
N ILE A 46 0.29 -1.10 5.07
CA ILE A 46 1.71 -1.20 4.70
C ILE A 46 2.54 -0.21 5.53
N ARG A 47 2.12 1.06 5.62
CA ARG A 47 2.81 2.09 6.44
C ARG A 47 2.84 1.71 7.92
N LYS A 48 1.76 1.15 8.45
CA LYS A 48 1.68 0.65 9.83
C LYS A 48 2.62 -0.54 10.05
N GLY A 49 2.68 -1.47 9.10
CA GLY A 49 3.62 -2.59 9.13
C GLY A 49 5.07 -2.10 9.13
N LEU A 50 5.39 -1.14 8.27
CA LEU A 50 6.69 -0.50 8.18
C LEU A 50 7.11 0.27 9.45
N ALA A 51 6.14 0.84 10.19
CA ALA A 51 6.42 1.55 11.44
C ALA A 51 6.58 0.61 12.65
N SER A 52 6.05 -0.61 12.57
CA SER A 52 6.05 -1.59 13.67
C SER A 52 7.02 -2.76 13.46
N ILE A 53 7.69 -2.81 12.31
CA ILE A 53 8.62 -3.88 12.00
C ILE A 53 9.90 -3.76 12.83
N SER A 54 10.32 -4.88 13.41
CA SER A 54 11.58 -5.02 14.12
C SER A 54 12.18 -6.40 13.86
N GLN A 55 13.48 -6.53 14.08
CA GLN A 55 14.23 -7.76 13.92
C GLN A 55 13.70 -8.84 14.87
N GLY A 56 13.50 -8.49 16.15
CA GLY A 56 13.02 -9.39 17.18
C GLY A 56 13.94 -10.60 17.34
N SER A 57 13.39 -11.80 17.39
CA SER A 57 14.17 -13.06 17.44
C SER A 57 14.67 -13.55 16.08
N SER A 58 14.44 -12.79 15.00
CA SER A 58 14.80 -13.19 13.64
C SER A 58 16.27 -12.90 13.34
N ASN A 59 16.89 -13.71 12.48
CA ASN A 59 18.19 -13.33 11.90
C ASN A 59 18.05 -12.11 10.96
N ILE A 60 19.17 -11.44 10.68
CA ILE A 60 19.20 -10.20 9.89
C ILE A 60 18.64 -10.43 8.47
N ALA A 61 18.98 -11.55 7.83
CA ALA A 61 18.53 -11.83 6.46
C ALA A 61 17.00 -11.98 6.37
N SER A 62 16.39 -12.68 7.33
CA SER A 62 14.95 -12.84 7.44
C SER A 62 14.26 -11.50 7.75
N TYR A 63 14.86 -10.67 8.60
CA TYR A 63 14.36 -9.32 8.86
C TYR A 63 14.42 -8.44 7.60
N PHE A 64 15.54 -8.45 6.89
CA PHE A 64 15.71 -7.72 5.63
C PHE A 64 14.67 -8.15 4.58
N ASN A 65 14.42 -9.44 4.43
CA ASN A 65 13.41 -9.93 3.49
C ASN A 65 12.00 -9.45 3.84
N ARG A 66 11.66 -9.38 5.14
CA ARG A 66 10.36 -8.89 5.60
C ARG A 66 10.17 -7.40 5.33
N ILE A 67 11.17 -6.58 5.64
CA ILE A 67 11.09 -5.13 5.41
C ILE A 67 11.11 -4.81 3.90
N LYS A 68 11.93 -5.52 3.13
CA LYS A 68 11.98 -5.39 1.66
C LYS A 68 10.63 -5.66 1.03
N LYS A 69 9.95 -6.72 1.45
CA LYS A 69 8.60 -7.04 0.95
C LYS A 69 7.62 -5.87 1.16
N LEU A 70 7.67 -5.20 2.31
CA LEU A 70 6.80 -4.05 2.57
C LEU A 70 7.16 -2.83 1.71
N TRP A 71 8.46 -2.60 1.45
CA TRP A 71 8.88 -1.55 0.52
C TRP A 71 8.41 -1.83 -0.90
N ASP A 72 8.53 -3.06 -1.39
CA ASP A 72 8.08 -3.46 -2.73
C ASP A 72 6.55 -3.31 -2.84
N GLU A 73 5.79 -3.71 -1.82
CA GLU A 73 4.33 -3.50 -1.77
C GLU A 73 3.95 -2.01 -1.74
N LEU A 74 4.72 -1.18 -1.04
CA LEU A 74 4.51 0.26 -0.99
C LEU A 74 4.80 0.92 -2.35
N ALA A 75 5.90 0.55 -3.01
CA ALA A 75 6.28 1.04 -4.32
C ALA A 75 5.24 0.66 -5.39
N TYR A 76 4.66 -0.54 -5.31
CA TYR A 76 3.56 -0.95 -6.19
C TYR A 76 2.27 -0.16 -5.92
N SER A 77 1.99 0.16 -4.66
CA SER A 77 0.73 0.82 -4.26
C SER A 77 0.75 2.33 -4.47
N ILE A 78 1.92 2.96 -4.38
CA ILE A 78 2.12 4.38 -4.68
C ILE A 78 2.71 4.44 -6.09
N SER A 79 1.84 4.40 -7.11
CA SER A 79 2.26 4.76 -8.46
C SER A 79 2.79 6.19 -8.40
N TYR A 80 4.12 6.35 -8.44
CA TYR A 80 4.76 7.66 -8.33
C TYR A 80 4.22 8.56 -9.44
N LEU A 81 3.65 9.70 -9.04
CA LEU A 81 3.37 10.83 -9.93
C LEU A 81 4.60 11.03 -10.82
N GLU A 82 4.39 10.99 -12.14
CA GLU A 82 5.43 11.09 -13.15
C GLU A 82 6.32 12.31 -12.88
N CYS A 83 7.45 12.07 -12.25
CA CYS A 83 8.37 13.13 -11.92
C CYS A 83 9.15 13.47 -13.19
N ASN A 84 9.00 14.71 -13.68
CA ASN A 84 9.67 15.20 -14.87
C ASN A 84 11.19 15.00 -14.76
N PHE A 85 11.79 14.58 -15.88
CA PHE A 85 13.20 14.21 -16.03
C PHE A 85 14.14 15.19 -15.29
N GLY A 86 14.83 14.72 -14.25
CA GLY A 86 15.77 15.48 -13.44
C GLY A 86 15.63 15.24 -11.94
N CYS A 87 14.42 14.99 -11.47
CA CYS A 87 14.15 14.74 -10.05
C CYS A 87 14.42 13.29 -9.62
N LYS A 88 14.40 12.33 -10.55
CA LYS A 88 14.51 10.89 -10.25
C LYS A 88 15.71 10.53 -9.38
N GLU A 89 16.90 11.05 -9.67
CA GLU A 89 18.11 10.72 -8.90
C GLU A 89 18.08 11.25 -7.47
N ALA A 90 17.60 12.49 -7.27
CA ALA A 90 17.50 13.09 -5.94
C ALA A 90 16.43 12.39 -5.08
N PHE A 91 15.28 12.06 -5.68
CA PHE A 91 14.23 11.30 -4.99
C PHE A 91 14.68 9.88 -4.67
N GLN A 92 15.44 9.23 -5.55
CA GLN A 92 15.93 7.88 -5.32
C GLN A 92 16.96 7.84 -4.19
N LYS A 93 17.89 8.80 -4.13
CA LYS A 93 18.81 8.92 -2.99
C LYS A 93 18.07 9.14 -1.67
N LEU A 94 17.07 10.02 -1.66
CA LEU A 94 16.26 10.26 -0.47
C LEU A 94 15.49 9.01 -0.04
N GLU A 95 14.94 8.25 -1.00
CA GLU A 95 14.25 7.00 -0.73
C GLU A 95 15.19 5.93 -0.16
N ASP A 96 16.40 5.80 -0.72
CA ASP A 96 17.40 4.86 -0.25
C ASP A 96 17.89 5.22 1.16
N GLU A 97 18.13 6.51 1.45
CA GLU A 97 18.45 6.98 2.80
C GLU A 97 17.31 6.70 3.78
N GLN A 98 16.05 6.90 3.37
CA GLN A 98 14.90 6.62 4.22
C GLN A 98 14.78 5.11 4.51
N LYS A 99 14.97 4.25 3.51
CA LYS A 99 14.98 2.79 3.67
C LYS A 99 16.11 2.35 4.60
N MET A 100 17.29 2.94 4.46
CA MET A 100 18.43 2.67 5.35
C MET A 100 18.10 3.01 6.80
N HIS A 101 17.63 4.24 7.08
CA HIS A 101 17.25 4.64 8.44
C HIS A 101 16.17 3.72 9.02
N GLN A 102 15.17 3.37 8.21
CA GLN A 102 14.09 2.51 8.65
C GLN A 102 14.55 1.08 8.97
N PHE A 103 15.48 0.54 8.18
CA PHE A 103 16.10 -0.75 8.47
C PHE A 103 16.84 -0.70 9.82
N LEU A 104 17.67 0.32 10.02
CA LEU A 104 18.49 0.47 11.24
C LEU A 104 17.62 0.68 12.49
N MET A 105 16.53 1.44 12.42
CA MET A 105 15.63 1.66 13.56
C MET A 105 14.99 0.39 14.09
N GLY A 106 14.77 -0.62 13.25
CA GLY A 106 14.17 -1.89 13.65
C GLY A 106 15.18 -2.98 14.00
N LEU A 107 16.49 -2.73 13.89
CA LEU A 107 17.51 -3.69 14.34
C LEU A 107 17.51 -3.80 15.87
N ASN A 108 17.95 -4.96 16.37
CA ASN A 108 18.10 -5.15 17.81
C ASN A 108 19.25 -4.30 18.37
N GLU A 109 19.17 -3.93 19.65
CA GLU A 109 20.21 -3.15 20.37
C GLU A 109 21.59 -3.82 20.36
N ALA A 110 21.65 -5.16 20.17
CA ALA A 110 22.90 -5.87 19.95
C ALA A 110 23.72 -5.34 18.76
N TYR A 111 23.08 -4.62 17.83
CA TYR A 111 23.68 -4.00 16.65
C TYR A 111 23.70 -2.47 16.73
N SER A 112 23.19 -1.85 17.80
CA SER A 112 23.14 -0.38 17.93
C SER A 112 24.43 0.25 18.47
N GLY A 113 25.43 -0.57 18.81
CA GLY A 113 26.69 -0.13 19.44
C GLY A 113 27.96 -0.68 18.81
N VAL A 114 27.92 -1.14 17.55
CA VAL A 114 29.11 -1.48 16.75
C VAL A 114 29.44 -0.34 15.81
#